data_AF-A0A2S5R9E2-F1
#
_entry.id   AF-A0A2S5R9E2-F1
#
_cell.length_a   1.000
_cell.length_b   1.000
_cell.length_c   1.000
_cell.angle_alpha   90.00
_cell.angle_beta   90.00
_cell.angle_gamma   90.00
#
_symmetry.space_group_name_H-M   'P 1'
#
loop_
_entity.id
_entity.type
_entity.pdbx_description
1 polymer ?
#
loop_
_entity_poly.entity_id
_entity_poly.type
_entity_poly.pdbx_seq_one_letter_code
_entity_poly.pdbx_strand_id
1 'polypeptide(L)'
;MSYFSKKILSTGFWKIVIFIGLGILFFIYFPIIIIGLVVAIPFVLLIAIPFGIIFLLFICIKYFYSIWVTKIMYARFDSIDGYALEVGAPVTINGVTVGQVKKFILNVENGTVKVKFRISKKIQLPEDSFASVSEDVSRGEKVLKIYFGSSNIKMSPGSTLN
;
A
#
# COMPACT_ATOMS: atom_id res chain seq x y z
N MET A 1 -54.32 11.90 -55.77
CA MET A 1 -53.35 12.73 -55.01
C MET A 1 -53.65 12.78 -53.49
N SER A 2 -54.06 11.66 -52.87
CA SER A 2 -54.52 11.64 -51.45
C SER A 2 -53.77 10.63 -50.55
N TYR A 3 -53.12 9.63 -51.14
CA TYR A 3 -52.39 8.59 -50.39
C TYR A 3 -51.05 9.07 -49.81
N PHE A 4 -50.39 10.05 -50.44
CA PHE A 4 -49.08 10.55 -50.00
C PHE A 4 -49.17 11.48 -48.77
N SER A 5 -50.29 12.21 -48.64
CA SER A 5 -50.54 13.14 -47.52
C SER A 5 -50.76 12.39 -46.19
N LYS A 6 -51.49 11.26 -46.21
CA LYS A 6 -51.78 10.47 -44.99
C LYS A 6 -50.55 9.79 -44.38
N LYS A 7 -49.58 9.36 -45.19
CA LYS A 7 -48.39 8.61 -44.72
C LYS A 7 -47.33 9.51 -44.06
N ILE A 8 -47.23 10.76 -44.52
CA ILE A 8 -46.31 11.77 -43.97
C ILE A 8 -46.87 12.38 -42.67
N LEU A 9 -48.19 12.59 -42.57
CA LEU A 9 -48.80 13.03 -41.31
C LEU A 9 -48.66 11.98 -40.20
N SER A 10 -48.81 10.69 -40.51
CA SER A 10 -48.83 9.63 -39.49
C SER A 10 -47.49 9.41 -38.78
N THR A 11 -46.37 9.39 -39.52
CA THR A 11 -45.05 9.08 -38.95
C THR A 11 -44.39 10.26 -38.25
N GLY A 12 -44.62 11.49 -38.71
CA GLY A 12 -44.13 12.72 -38.06
C GLY A 12 -44.95 13.09 -36.81
N PHE A 13 -46.27 12.96 -36.87
CA PHE A 13 -47.17 13.31 -35.76
C PHE A 13 -46.95 12.43 -34.53
N TRP A 14 -46.84 11.12 -34.70
CA TRP A 14 -46.58 10.20 -33.58
C TRP A 14 -45.23 10.45 -32.91
N LYS A 15 -44.20 10.85 -33.65
CA LYS A 15 -42.91 11.24 -33.08
C LYS A 15 -43.03 12.48 -32.20
N ILE A 16 -43.82 13.47 -32.61
CA ILE A 16 -44.05 14.70 -31.84
C ILE A 16 -44.84 14.38 -30.55
N VAL A 17 -45.88 13.55 -30.64
CA VAL A 17 -46.67 13.13 -29.47
C VAL A 17 -45.81 12.35 -28.46
N ILE A 18 -44.96 11.44 -28.93
CA ILE A 18 -44.01 10.71 -28.07
C ILE A 18 -43.01 11.69 -27.44
N PHE A 19 -42.47 12.63 -28.20
CA PHE A 19 -41.50 13.61 -27.69
C PHE A 19 -42.11 14.53 -26.61
N ILE A 20 -43.34 14.99 -26.82
CA ILE A 20 -44.07 15.80 -25.83
C ILE A 20 -44.40 14.96 -24.58
N GLY A 21 -44.87 13.72 -24.75
CA GLY A 21 -45.15 12.81 -23.64
C GLY A 21 -43.91 12.48 -22.81
N LEU A 22 -42.78 12.20 -23.46
CA LEU A 22 -41.50 11.95 -22.79
C LEU A 22 -41.00 13.20 -22.04
N GLY A 23 -41.20 14.39 -22.62
CA GLY A 23 -40.85 15.66 -21.99
C GLY A 23 -41.63 15.95 -20.71
N ILE A 24 -42.93 15.63 -20.70
CA ILE A 24 -43.78 15.80 -19.50
C ILE A 24 -43.38 14.80 -18.41
N LEU A 25 -43.15 13.53 -18.77
CA LEU A 25 -42.65 12.51 -17.84
C LEU A 25 -41.31 12.94 -17.25
N PHE A 26 -40.38 13.41 -18.09
CA PHE A 26 -39.10 13.93 -17.64
C PHE A 26 -39.28 15.10 -16.66
N PHE A 27 -40.13 16.07 -16.96
CA PHE A 27 -40.37 17.23 -16.09
C PHE A 27 -40.95 16.83 -14.72
N ILE A 28 -41.73 15.74 -14.65
CA ILE A 28 -42.32 15.23 -13.40
C ILE A 28 -41.28 14.46 -12.58
N TYR A 29 -40.49 13.57 -13.20
CA TYR A 29 -39.56 12.71 -12.46
C TYR A 29 -38.22 13.39 -12.14
N PHE A 30 -37.77 14.32 -12.98
CA PHE A 30 -36.51 15.05 -12.79
C PHE A 30 -36.36 15.72 -11.42
N PRO A 31 -37.34 16.49 -10.89
CA PRO A 31 -37.21 17.11 -9.57
C PRO A 31 -37.17 16.06 -8.45
N ILE A 32 -37.91 14.96 -8.57
CA ILE A 32 -37.95 13.88 -7.57
C ILE A 32 -36.56 13.22 -7.45
N ILE A 33 -35.91 12.97 -8.60
CA ILE A 33 -34.55 12.41 -8.64
C ILE A 33 -33.54 13.39 -8.05
N ILE A 34 -33.63 14.68 -8.39
CA ILE A 34 -32.74 15.71 -7.83
C ILE A 34 -32.87 15.78 -6.31
N ILE A 35 -34.10 15.82 -5.79
CA ILE A 35 -34.35 15.85 -4.34
C ILE A 35 -33.76 14.59 -3.68
N GLY A 36 -33.97 13.41 -4.28
CA GLY A 36 -33.39 12.16 -3.81
C GLY A 36 -31.87 12.20 -3.73
N LEU A 37 -31.18 12.74 -4.74
CA LEU A 37 -29.72 12.88 -4.73
C LEU A 37 -29.24 13.91 -3.69
N VAL A 38 -29.88 15.06 -3.63
CA VAL A 38 -29.54 16.13 -2.66
C VAL A 38 -29.68 15.62 -1.22
N VAL A 39 -30.67 14.76 -0.96
CA VAL A 39 -30.86 14.12 0.34
C VAL A 39 -29.88 12.97 0.56
N ALA A 40 -29.60 12.13 -0.45
CA ALA A 40 -28.72 10.97 -0.28
C ALA A 40 -27.23 11.34 -0.09
N ILE A 41 -26.74 12.35 -0.81
CA ILE A 41 -25.33 12.80 -0.75
C ILE A 41 -24.85 13.10 0.68
N PRO A 42 -25.55 13.90 1.51
CA PRO A 42 -25.10 14.18 2.88
C PRO A 42 -25.06 12.94 3.76
N PHE A 43 -25.98 11.98 3.60
CA PHE A 43 -25.92 10.71 4.34
C PHE A 43 -24.70 9.87 3.95
N VAL A 44 -24.38 9.82 2.66
CA VAL A 44 -23.18 9.13 2.18
C VAL A 44 -21.92 9.79 2.73
N LEU A 45 -21.83 11.12 2.69
CA LEU A 45 -20.68 11.85 3.25
C LEU A 45 -20.58 11.67 4.76
N LEU A 46 -21.70 11.68 5.48
CA LEU A 46 -21.75 11.48 6.92
C LEU A 46 -21.19 10.11 7.35
N ILE A 47 -21.29 9.09 6.49
CA ILE A 47 -20.76 7.75 6.76
C ILE A 47 -19.33 7.60 6.22
N ALA A 48 -19.07 8.09 5.01
CA ALA A 48 -17.78 7.94 4.34
C ALA A 48 -16.65 8.69 5.05
N ILE A 49 -16.92 9.90 5.56
CA ILE A 49 -15.93 10.71 6.25
C ILE A 49 -15.42 10.04 7.53
N PRO A 50 -16.26 9.65 8.52
CA PRO A 50 -15.77 9.00 9.73
C PRO A 50 -15.12 7.65 9.42
N PHE A 51 -15.65 6.89 8.46
CA PHE A 51 -15.02 5.63 8.05
C PHE A 51 -13.62 5.86 7.49
N GLY A 52 -13.45 6.87 6.63
CA GLY A 52 -12.14 7.28 6.12
C GLY A 52 -11.19 7.73 7.22
N ILE A 53 -11.67 8.50 8.20
CA ILE A 53 -10.87 8.93 9.36
C ILE A 53 -10.44 7.72 10.19
N ILE A 54 -11.36 6.80 10.51
CA ILE A 54 -11.05 5.57 11.27
C ILE A 54 -10.02 4.73 10.52
N PHE A 55 -10.16 4.58 9.21
CA PHE A 55 -9.21 3.85 8.38
C PHE A 55 -7.82 4.50 8.38
N LEU A 56 -7.75 5.84 8.27
CA LEU A 56 -6.49 6.58 8.38
C LEU A 56 -5.87 6.46 9.78
N LEU A 57 -6.67 6.56 10.84
CA LEU A 57 -6.21 6.37 12.22
C LEU A 57 -5.66 4.96 12.43
N PHE A 58 -6.33 3.94 11.88
CA PHE A 58 -5.85 2.56 11.95
C PHE A 58 -4.49 2.39 11.28
N ILE A 59 -4.29 2.97 10.09
CA ILE A 59 -2.99 2.97 9.40
C ILE A 59 -1.93 3.69 10.25
N CYS A 60 -2.26 4.88 10.78
CA CYS A 60 -1.34 5.65 11.64
C CYS A 60 -0.95 4.87 12.90
N ILE A 61 -1.90 4.26 13.60
CA ILE A 61 -1.63 3.46 14.80
C ILE A 61 -0.73 2.28 14.45
N LYS A 62 -1.01 1.54 13.38
CA LYS A 62 -0.18 0.41 12.94
C LYS A 62 1.25 0.85 12.60
N TYR A 63 1.39 1.96 11.88
CA TYR A 63 2.68 2.50 11.49
C TYR A 63 3.48 2.98 12.71
N PHE A 64 2.83 3.73 13.60
CA PHE A 64 3.43 4.20 14.85
C PHE A 64 3.85 3.02 15.72
N TYR A 65 2.96 2.06 15.98
CA TYR A 65 3.25 0.84 16.75
C TYR A 65 4.49 0.11 16.19
N SER A 66 4.59 -0.06 14.88
CA SER A 66 5.77 -0.66 14.23
C SER A 66 7.07 0.07 14.55
N ILE A 67 7.06 1.40 14.65
CA ILE A 67 8.23 2.20 15.03
C ILE A 67 8.57 2.00 16.51
N TRP A 68 7.59 1.92 17.40
CA TRP A 68 7.83 1.74 18.84
C TRP A 68 8.40 0.36 19.19
N VAL A 69 7.99 -0.69 18.49
CA VAL A 69 8.40 -2.07 18.79
C VAL A 69 9.62 -2.55 18.02
N THR A 70 10.16 -1.74 17.10
CA THR A 70 11.36 -2.11 16.31
C THR A 70 12.56 -1.23 16.65
N LYS A 71 13.77 -1.79 16.54
CA LYS A 71 15.04 -1.07 16.60
C LYS A 71 15.72 -1.10 15.25
N ILE A 72 16.51 -0.07 14.99
CA ILE A 72 17.31 0.07 13.78
C ILE A 72 18.67 -0.58 14.03
N MET A 73 19.13 -1.37 13.07
CA MET A 73 20.48 -1.94 13.02
C MET A 73 21.06 -1.69 11.63
N TYR A 74 22.37 -1.83 11.51
CA TYR A 74 23.07 -1.71 10.24
C TYR A 74 23.82 -3.00 9.95
N ALA A 75 24.01 -3.34 8.70
CA ALA A 75 24.95 -4.38 8.26
C ALA A 75 25.86 -3.77 7.20
N ARG A 76 27.15 -4.10 7.26
CA ARG A 76 28.15 -3.65 6.28
C ARG A 76 28.42 -4.78 5.31
N PHE A 77 28.44 -4.45 4.02
CA PHE A 77 28.79 -5.37 2.94
C PHE A 77 29.84 -4.74 2.05
N ASP A 78 30.79 -5.53 1.57
CA ASP A 78 31.82 -5.05 0.64
C ASP A 78 31.28 -4.87 -0.77
N SER A 79 30.45 -5.79 -1.24
CA SER A 79 29.66 -5.65 -2.47
C SER A 79 28.32 -6.37 -2.31
N ILE A 80 27.27 -5.81 -2.91
CA ILE A 80 25.95 -6.43 -3.01
C ILE A 80 25.66 -6.82 -4.48
N ASP A 81 26.63 -6.68 -5.38
CA ASP A 81 26.43 -6.72 -6.84
C ASP A 81 26.01 -8.10 -7.38
N GLY A 82 26.07 -9.16 -6.55
CA GLY A 82 25.56 -10.51 -6.87
C GLY A 82 24.15 -10.81 -6.36
N TYR A 83 23.57 -9.95 -5.52
CA TYR A 83 22.30 -10.18 -4.86
C TYR A 83 21.49 -8.88 -4.89
N ALA A 84 20.57 -8.73 -5.86
CA ALA A 84 19.69 -7.58 -5.97
C ALA A 84 18.72 -7.49 -4.76
N LEU A 85 19.26 -7.12 -3.58
CA LEU A 85 18.51 -6.94 -2.36
C LEU A 85 17.82 -5.58 -2.44
N GLU A 86 16.50 -5.59 -2.35
CA GLU A 86 15.70 -4.38 -2.51
C GLU A 86 15.27 -3.79 -1.17
N VAL A 87 14.80 -2.54 -1.20
CA VAL A 87 14.22 -1.88 -0.03
C VAL A 87 12.88 -2.56 0.27
N GLY A 88 12.69 -3.00 1.51
CA GLY A 88 11.51 -3.77 1.91
C GLY A 88 11.76 -5.27 1.97
N ALA A 89 12.90 -5.77 1.48
CA ALA A 89 13.27 -7.17 1.61
C ALA A 89 13.18 -7.66 3.07
N PRO A 90 12.67 -8.87 3.32
CA PRO A 90 12.49 -9.38 4.67
C PRO A 90 13.84 -9.71 5.28
N VAL A 91 13.96 -9.41 6.58
CA VAL A 91 15.09 -9.81 7.41
C VAL A 91 14.70 -11.06 8.17
N THR A 92 15.46 -12.13 8.02
CA THR A 92 15.15 -13.43 8.60
C THR A 92 16.23 -13.88 9.58
N ILE A 93 15.81 -14.58 10.62
CA ILE A 93 16.68 -15.32 11.52
C ILE A 93 16.17 -16.75 11.55
N ASN A 94 17.02 -17.72 11.22
CA ASN A 94 16.64 -19.15 11.14
C ASN A 94 15.36 -19.40 10.30
N GLY A 95 15.19 -18.65 9.20
CA GLY A 95 14.02 -18.76 8.31
C GLY A 95 12.76 -18.01 8.78
N VAL A 96 12.77 -17.40 9.98
CA VAL A 96 11.64 -16.62 10.50
C VAL A 96 11.84 -15.15 10.19
N THR A 97 10.84 -14.48 9.61
CA THR A 97 10.89 -13.04 9.33
C THR A 97 10.77 -12.24 10.63
N VAL A 98 11.80 -11.46 10.92
CA VAL A 98 11.95 -10.68 12.16
C VAL A 98 12.01 -9.17 11.92
N GLY A 99 12.05 -8.76 10.66
CA GLY A 99 12.33 -7.39 10.28
C GLY A 99 12.24 -7.13 8.78
N GLN A 100 12.62 -5.91 8.38
CA GLN A 100 12.64 -5.47 6.98
C GLN A 100 13.78 -4.50 6.73
N VAL A 101 14.35 -4.56 5.53
CA VAL A 101 15.33 -3.60 5.02
C VAL A 101 14.65 -2.25 4.79
N LYS A 102 15.30 -1.15 5.20
CA LYS A 102 14.76 0.21 5.09
C LYS A 102 15.51 1.10 4.12
N LYS A 103 16.84 0.97 4.02
CA LYS A 103 17.63 1.82 3.13
C LYS A 103 19.01 1.22 2.87
N PHE A 104 19.54 1.48 1.68
CA PHE A 104 20.94 1.24 1.32
C PHE A 104 21.71 2.55 1.36
N ILE A 105 22.91 2.52 1.90
CA ILE A 105 23.80 3.66 2.01
C ILE A 105 25.14 3.22 1.43
N LEU A 106 25.47 3.69 0.22
CA LEU A 106 26.78 3.47 -0.38
C LEU A 106 27.78 4.45 0.24
N ASN A 107 28.90 3.92 0.72
CA ASN A 107 30.06 4.73 1.09
C ASN A 107 30.98 4.84 -0.13
N VAL A 108 31.06 6.05 -0.68
CA VAL A 108 31.80 6.35 -1.92
C VAL A 108 33.32 6.25 -1.73
N GLU A 109 33.81 6.41 -0.51
CA GLU A 109 35.27 6.43 -0.23
C GLU A 109 35.89 5.03 -0.24
N ASN A 110 35.14 4.01 0.17
CA ASN A 110 35.63 2.64 0.32
C ASN A 110 34.82 1.61 -0.49
N GLY A 111 33.83 2.05 -1.28
CA GLY A 111 32.97 1.20 -2.10
C GLY A 111 32.00 0.31 -1.31
N THR A 112 32.01 0.37 0.02
CA THR A 112 31.18 -0.52 0.85
C THR A 112 29.75 -0.04 0.96
N VAL A 113 28.83 -0.97 1.10
CA VAL A 113 27.41 -0.68 1.26
C VAL A 113 26.97 -0.97 2.69
N LYS A 114 26.39 0.04 3.32
CA LYS A 114 25.74 -0.08 4.63
C LYS A 114 24.25 -0.24 4.45
N VAL A 115 23.72 -1.39 4.83
CA VAL A 115 22.30 -1.72 4.78
C VAL A 115 21.67 -1.36 6.11
N LYS A 116 20.70 -0.44 6.10
CA LYS A 116 19.88 -0.08 7.25
C LYS A 116 18.64 -0.96 7.27
N PHE A 117 18.42 -1.67 8.37
CA PHE A 117 17.25 -2.52 8.53
C PHE A 117 16.63 -2.36 9.92
N ARG A 118 15.37 -2.76 10.06
CA ARG A 118 14.65 -2.73 11.35
C ARG A 118 14.31 -4.14 11.77
N ILE A 119 14.56 -4.46 13.04
CA ILE A 119 14.18 -5.72 13.69
C ILE A 119 13.38 -5.46 14.96
N SER A 120 12.63 -6.44 15.44
CA SER A 120 11.93 -6.34 16.72
C SER A 120 12.88 -6.02 17.89
N LYS A 121 12.49 -5.07 18.76
CA LYS A 121 13.22 -4.75 20.00
C LYS A 121 13.35 -5.94 20.95
N LYS A 122 12.43 -6.90 20.84
CA LYS A 122 12.43 -8.14 21.64
C LYS A 122 13.64 -9.04 21.32
N ILE A 123 14.22 -8.90 20.12
CA ILE A 123 15.34 -9.74 19.67
C ILE A 123 16.66 -9.10 20.12
N GLN A 124 17.44 -9.84 20.88
CA GLN A 124 18.73 -9.42 21.40
C GLN A 124 19.81 -10.17 20.60
N LEU A 125 20.55 -9.42 19.77
CA LEU A 125 21.63 -9.97 18.96
C LEU A 125 22.93 -9.90 19.77
N PRO A 126 23.68 -11.00 19.89
CA PRO A 126 25.09 -11.01 20.31
C PRO A 126 25.95 -10.09 19.44
N GLU A 127 27.03 -9.54 20.00
CA GLU A 127 27.94 -8.64 19.25
C GLU A 127 28.69 -9.31 18.09
N ASP A 128 28.88 -10.63 18.14
CA ASP A 128 29.51 -11.42 17.09
C ASP A 128 28.50 -11.97 16.06
N SER A 129 27.27 -11.44 16.06
CA SER A 129 26.29 -11.76 15.02
C SER A 129 26.68 -11.11 13.70
N PHE A 130 26.51 -11.85 12.60
CA PHE A 130 26.80 -11.37 11.25
C PHE A 130 25.56 -11.50 10.35
N ALA A 131 25.56 -10.73 9.26
CA ALA A 131 24.48 -10.74 8.28
C ALA A 131 24.98 -11.25 6.93
N SER A 132 24.13 -12.00 6.23
CA SER A 132 24.42 -12.49 4.88
C SER A 132 23.21 -12.30 3.99
N VAL A 133 23.45 -11.96 2.74
CA VAL A 133 22.39 -11.91 1.73
C VAL A 133 22.25 -13.31 1.13
N SER A 134 21.03 -13.81 1.07
CA SER A 134 20.74 -15.11 0.48
C SER A 134 19.39 -15.08 -0.21
N GLU A 135 19.15 -16.04 -1.09
CA GLU A 135 17.81 -16.26 -1.64
C GLU A 135 17.03 -17.20 -0.72
N ASP A 136 15.76 -16.88 -0.50
CA ASP A 136 14.82 -17.79 0.12
C ASP A 136 14.40 -18.82 -0.94
N VAL A 137 14.88 -20.05 -0.77
CA VAL A 137 14.62 -21.18 -1.69
C VAL A 137 13.11 -21.47 -1.83
N SER A 138 12.31 -21.11 -0.82
CA SER A 138 10.86 -21.34 -0.83
C SER A 138 10.11 -20.32 -1.70
N ARG A 139 10.56 -19.07 -1.72
CA ARG A 139 9.86 -17.95 -2.37
C ARG A 139 10.58 -17.37 -3.59
N GLY A 140 11.84 -17.71 -3.81
CA GLY A 140 12.69 -17.07 -4.83
C GLY A 140 12.98 -15.60 -4.55
N GLU A 141 12.68 -15.11 -3.35
CA GLU A 141 12.91 -13.72 -2.96
C GLU A 141 14.28 -13.58 -2.29
N LYS A 142 14.96 -12.45 -2.51
CA LYS A 142 16.22 -12.14 -1.82
C LYS A 142 15.92 -11.66 -0.41
N VAL A 143 16.61 -12.23 0.58
CA VAL A 143 16.39 -11.98 2.00
C VAL A 143 17.71 -11.67 2.71
N LEU A 144 17.64 -10.84 3.75
CA LEU A 144 18.76 -10.60 4.64
C LEU A 144 18.70 -11.62 5.77
N LYS A 145 19.61 -12.60 5.78
CA LYS A 145 19.74 -13.58 6.86
C LYS A 145 20.66 -13.05 7.93
N ILE A 146 20.24 -13.17 9.19
CA ILE A 146 21.07 -12.86 10.35
C ILE A 146 21.39 -14.18 11.06
N TYR A 147 22.66 -14.38 11.34
CA TYR A 147 23.15 -15.52 12.12
C TYR A 147 23.50 -15.04 13.53
N PHE A 148 22.98 -15.77 14.52
CA PHE A 148 23.35 -15.53 15.91
C PHE A 148 24.80 -15.93 16.12
N GLY A 149 25.56 -15.04 16.74
CA GLY A 149 26.85 -15.39 17.31
C GLY A 149 26.71 -16.08 18.68
N SER A 150 27.85 -16.36 19.30
CA SER A 150 27.97 -17.04 20.60
C SER A 150 28.38 -16.11 21.75
N SER A 151 28.54 -14.81 21.49
CA SER A 151 28.93 -13.84 22.51
C SER A 151 27.85 -13.68 23.59
N ASN A 152 28.29 -13.56 24.84
CA ASN A 152 27.42 -13.20 25.96
C ASN A 152 27.10 -11.70 26.01
N ILE A 153 27.79 -10.89 25.21
CA ILE A 153 27.60 -9.44 25.13
C ILE A 153 26.55 -9.14 24.06
N LYS A 154 25.56 -8.33 24.46
CA LYS A 154 24.43 -7.96 23.60
C LYS A 154 24.74 -6.66 22.88
N MET A 155 24.46 -6.65 21.59
CA MET A 155 24.71 -5.51 20.74
C MET A 155 23.66 -4.41 20.95
N SER A 156 24.13 -3.17 21.06
CA SER A 156 23.28 -2.00 21.26
C SER A 156 22.47 -1.66 19.99
N PRO A 157 21.26 -1.07 20.13
CA PRO A 157 20.53 -0.53 18.99
C PRO A 157 21.40 0.48 18.21
N GLY A 158 21.39 0.38 16.88
CA GLY A 158 22.17 1.26 16.01
C GLY A 158 23.60 0.78 15.71
N SER A 159 24.04 -0.33 16.30
CA SER A 159 25.31 -0.97 15.93
C SER A 159 25.28 -1.57 14.53
N THR A 160 26.48 -1.80 13.99
CA THR A 160 26.69 -2.37 12.64
C THR A 160 27.17 -3.82 12.76
N LEU A 161 26.47 -4.74 12.09
CA LEU A 161 26.90 -6.12 11.86
C LEU A 161 27.90 -6.16 10.71
N ASN A 162 28.83 -7.12 10.80
CA ASN A 162 29.67 -7.52 9.68
C ASN A 162 28.99 -8.58 8.81
#